data_AF-A0A955DKH6-F1
#
_entry.id   AF-A0A955DKH6-F1
#
_cell.length_a   1.000
_cell.length_b   1.000
_cell.length_c   1.000
_cell.angle_alpha   90.00
_cell.angle_beta   90.00
_cell.angle_gamma   90.00
#
_symmetry.space_group_name_H-M   'P 1'
#
loop_
_entity.id
_entity.type
_entity.pdbx_description
1 polymer ?
#
loop_
_entity_poly.entity_id
_entity_poly.type
_entity_poly.pdbx_seq_one_letter_code
_entity_poly.pdbx_strand_id
1 'polypeptide(L)'
;MARRIRQAGKVEVKSLEVHADGRICADVRCVTCGYDLIHVPIEGVCPECGTEAYRSTGVMIAARDGLVVGDATCGSCGYDLRGLPAHGACPECASPIRPSILGSRLEAAAPEYVTKLARGAMLVSIASVLAFVFVGAQLLHGVLELFGLVSLGAAGSDVLAGVAATGSLVALGVYLVGWWLLTVKDPVRGKAMVADRARRSCRFGLVLMVLVFPLLIISMLASSGGRFAPGSMVFGFGALFGSVLTFIGTILQYVRSMTYVGLMSTRFSRPRVRAYADSMAWIGPLTVIFTSLIAAIMANSAGGSLVVATVIGNLGPAAMLVMYWHLMEQVRRALREVRAAQEARPAQPPGVQ
;
A
#
# COMPACT_ATOMS: atom_id res chain seq x y z
N MET A 1 -4.92 -36.88 -5.01
CA MET A 1 -3.83 -36.61 -5.97
C MET A 1 -3.72 -35.11 -6.33
N ALA A 2 -3.90 -34.20 -5.37
CA ALA A 2 -3.70 -32.76 -5.59
C ALA A 2 -3.49 -32.02 -4.25
N ARG A 3 -2.23 -31.64 -3.96
CA ARG A 3 -1.75 -30.57 -3.06
C ARG A 3 -0.36 -30.92 -2.50
N ARG A 4 0.67 -30.70 -3.32
CA ARG A 4 2.06 -30.52 -2.87
C ARG A 4 2.75 -29.51 -3.79
N ILE A 5 2.43 -28.23 -3.64
CA ILE A 5 3.33 -27.17 -4.12
C ILE A 5 3.25 -25.99 -3.14
N ARG A 6 4.42 -25.45 -2.82
CA ARG A 6 4.71 -24.10 -2.26
C ARG A 6 5.06 -24.01 -0.78
N GLN A 7 6.14 -24.69 -0.38
CA GLN A 7 7.19 -24.01 0.38
C GLN A 7 8.19 -23.44 -0.63
N ALA A 8 7.96 -22.20 -1.07
CA ALA A 8 8.97 -21.44 -1.81
C ALA A 8 10.00 -20.95 -0.78
N GLY A 9 11.15 -21.63 -0.73
CA GLY A 9 12.34 -21.14 -0.05
C GLY A 9 12.71 -19.74 -0.55
N LYS A 10 13.38 -18.96 0.29
CA LYS A 10 14.04 -17.71 -0.11
C LYS A 10 14.89 -18.03 -1.35
N VAL A 11 14.47 -17.56 -2.53
CA VAL A 11 15.35 -17.50 -3.69
C VAL A 11 16.28 -16.33 -3.42
N GLU A 12 17.43 -16.64 -2.84
CA GLU A 12 18.57 -15.74 -2.87
C GLU A 12 18.88 -15.53 -4.35
N VAL A 13 18.79 -14.29 -4.83
CA VAL A 13 19.15 -13.95 -6.20
C VAL A 13 20.68 -14.07 -6.28
N LYS A 14 21.18 -15.30 -6.41
CA LYS A 14 22.54 -15.54 -6.89
C LYS A 14 22.65 -14.76 -8.19
N SER A 15 23.70 -13.95 -8.31
CA SER A 15 24.11 -13.32 -9.56
C SER A 15 23.86 -14.29 -10.69
N LEU A 16 23.07 -13.87 -11.70
CA LEU A 16 22.70 -14.73 -12.81
C LEU A 16 23.99 -15.24 -13.45
N GLU A 17 24.32 -16.50 -13.22
CA GLU A 17 25.45 -17.15 -13.87
C GLU A 17 25.00 -17.43 -15.30
N VAL A 18 25.48 -16.59 -16.22
CA VAL A 18 25.35 -16.84 -17.65
C VAL A 18 26.61 -17.57 -18.05
N HIS A 19 26.45 -18.75 -18.63
CA HIS A 19 27.59 -19.53 -19.11
C HIS A 19 28.26 -18.79 -20.28
N ALA A 20 29.51 -19.09 -20.59
CA ALA A 20 30.30 -18.35 -21.59
C ALA A 20 29.69 -18.37 -23.01
N ASP A 21 28.74 -19.29 -23.25
CA ASP A 21 27.94 -19.45 -24.48
C ASP A 21 26.61 -18.66 -24.45
N GLY A 22 26.38 -17.82 -23.44
CA GLY A 22 25.19 -16.96 -23.34
C GLY A 22 23.93 -17.67 -22.81
N ARG A 23 24.04 -18.90 -22.30
CA ARG A 23 22.91 -19.64 -21.73
C ARG A 23 22.71 -19.36 -20.25
N ILE A 24 21.45 -19.38 -19.81
CA ILE A 24 21.07 -19.18 -18.40
C ILE A 24 21.38 -20.47 -17.62
N CYS A 25 22.22 -20.38 -16.58
CA CYS A 25 22.53 -21.52 -15.70
C CYS A 25 21.87 -21.43 -14.31
N ALA A 26 21.26 -20.30 -13.99
CA ALA A 26 20.50 -20.13 -12.76
C ALA A 26 19.05 -20.63 -12.92
N ASP A 27 18.44 -21.07 -11.82
CA ASP A 27 16.99 -21.40 -11.72
C ASP A 27 16.17 -20.12 -11.92
N VAL A 28 15.99 -19.74 -13.18
CA VAL A 28 15.17 -18.61 -13.62
C VAL A 28 13.94 -19.18 -14.29
N ARG A 29 12.77 -18.75 -13.83
CA ARG A 29 11.49 -19.17 -14.44
C ARG A 29 10.93 -18.07 -15.32
N CYS A 30 10.30 -18.47 -16.42
CA CYS A 30 9.58 -17.59 -17.31
C CYS A 30 8.51 -16.82 -16.54
N VAL A 31 8.48 -15.50 -16.67
CA VAL A 31 7.50 -14.65 -15.97
C VAL A 31 6.07 -14.83 -16.47
N THR A 32 5.91 -15.31 -17.70
CA THR A 32 4.60 -15.53 -18.33
C THR A 32 4.01 -16.87 -17.97
N CYS A 33 4.75 -17.97 -18.17
CA CYS A 33 4.22 -19.34 -18.00
C CYS A 33 4.84 -20.12 -16.84
N GLY A 34 5.91 -19.63 -16.22
CA GLY A 34 6.62 -20.33 -15.14
C GLY A 34 7.56 -21.46 -15.59
N TYR A 35 7.78 -21.65 -16.90
CA TYR A 35 8.75 -22.61 -17.45
C TYR A 35 10.17 -22.32 -16.97
N ASP A 36 10.94 -23.36 -16.67
CA ASP A 36 12.33 -23.24 -16.24
C ASP A 36 13.24 -22.89 -17.42
N LEU A 37 13.91 -21.74 -17.37
CA LEU A 37 14.74 -21.21 -18.46
C LEU A 37 16.19 -21.68 -18.38
N ILE A 38 16.53 -22.65 -17.52
CA ILE A 38 17.85 -23.27 -17.51
C ILE A 38 18.19 -23.79 -18.93
N HIS A 39 19.40 -23.49 -19.39
CA HIS A 39 19.94 -23.77 -20.73
C HIS A 39 19.29 -23.03 -21.90
N VAL A 40 18.28 -22.19 -21.67
CA VAL A 40 17.76 -21.30 -22.71
C VAL A 40 18.78 -20.16 -22.93
N PRO A 41 19.15 -19.84 -24.18
CA PRO A 41 19.98 -18.67 -24.48
C PRO A 41 19.31 -17.40 -23.94
N ILE A 42 20.08 -16.45 -23.42
CA ILE A 42 19.51 -15.20 -22.88
C ILE A 42 18.75 -14.38 -23.94
N GLU A 43 19.20 -14.45 -25.19
CA GLU A 43 18.57 -13.88 -26.38
C GLU A 43 17.50 -14.81 -27.00
N GLY A 44 17.32 -16.01 -26.44
CA GLY A 44 16.35 -16.99 -26.89
C GLY A 44 14.92 -16.66 -26.42
N VAL A 45 13.97 -17.45 -26.91
CA VAL A 45 12.57 -17.40 -26.47
C VAL A 45 12.25 -18.60 -25.59
N CYS A 46 11.36 -18.40 -24.62
CA CYS A 46 10.80 -19.46 -23.80
C CYS A 46 10.09 -20.48 -24.72
N PRO A 47 10.47 -21.77 -24.70
CA PRO A 47 9.95 -22.76 -25.63
C PRO A 47 8.45 -23.04 -25.45
N GLU A 48 7.89 -22.79 -24.27
CA GLU A 48 6.46 -23.01 -23.98
C GLU A 48 5.55 -21.88 -24.48
N CYS A 49 5.97 -20.62 -24.32
CA CYS A 49 5.08 -19.47 -24.53
C CYS A 49 5.61 -18.42 -25.52
N GLY A 50 6.80 -18.64 -26.07
CA GLY A 50 7.47 -17.69 -26.99
C GLY A 50 7.93 -16.38 -26.33
N THR A 51 7.76 -16.20 -25.02
CA THR A 51 8.26 -15.00 -24.32
C THR A 51 9.78 -14.99 -24.30
N GLU A 52 10.40 -13.89 -24.71
CA GLU A 52 11.87 -13.73 -24.71
C GLU A 52 12.47 -13.96 -23.31
N ALA A 53 13.52 -14.77 -23.24
CA ALA A 53 14.10 -15.24 -21.98
C ALA A 53 14.63 -14.08 -21.12
N TYR A 54 15.24 -13.05 -21.72
CA TYR A 54 15.73 -11.88 -21.01
C TYR A 54 14.64 -11.08 -20.27
N ARG A 55 13.37 -11.11 -20.74
CA ARG A 55 12.24 -10.49 -20.00
C ARG A 55 12.01 -11.17 -18.66
N SER A 56 12.32 -12.46 -18.58
CA SER A 56 12.08 -13.27 -17.40
C SER A 56 13.24 -13.24 -16.40
N THR A 57 14.47 -13.07 -16.90
CA THR A 57 15.65 -12.89 -16.04
C THR A 57 15.66 -11.50 -15.39
N GLY A 58 15.01 -10.50 -15.99
CA GLY A 58 15.07 -9.11 -15.54
C GLY A 58 16.49 -8.53 -15.61
N VAL A 59 17.39 -9.22 -16.33
CA VAL A 59 18.77 -8.81 -16.55
C VAL A 59 18.80 -8.02 -17.85
N MET A 60 18.97 -6.70 -17.72
CA MET A 60 19.09 -5.80 -18.87
C MET A 60 20.56 -5.57 -19.27
N ILE A 61 21.51 -6.33 -18.71
CA ILE A 61 22.95 -6.21 -18.99
C ILE A 61 23.42 -7.50 -19.64
N ALA A 62 23.86 -7.46 -20.90
CA ALA A 62 24.46 -8.63 -21.54
C ALA A 62 25.88 -8.88 -21.01
N ALA A 63 26.16 -10.16 -20.80
CA ALA A 63 27.29 -10.69 -20.06
C ALA A 63 28.63 -10.77 -20.84
N ARG A 64 28.96 -9.79 -21.70
CA ARG A 64 30.34 -9.71 -22.23
C ARG A 64 30.94 -8.31 -22.26
N ASP A 65 30.18 -7.31 -22.69
CA ASP A 65 30.72 -5.94 -22.86
C ASP A 65 30.10 -4.92 -21.88
N GLY A 66 29.30 -5.40 -20.94
CA GLY A 66 28.53 -4.55 -20.03
C GLY A 66 27.51 -3.68 -20.77
N LEU A 67 27.15 -4.00 -22.02
CA LEU A 67 26.14 -3.24 -22.77
C LEU A 67 24.73 -3.55 -22.27
N VAL A 68 23.86 -2.55 -22.36
CA VAL A 68 22.43 -2.67 -22.08
C VAL A 68 21.75 -3.35 -23.26
N VAL A 69 21.13 -4.51 -23.05
CA VAL A 69 20.51 -5.28 -24.15
C VAL A 69 18.98 -5.27 -24.10
N GLY A 70 18.38 -4.91 -22.96
CA GLY A 70 16.94 -4.77 -22.84
C GLY A 70 16.41 -3.37 -23.14
N ASP A 71 15.07 -3.26 -23.19
CA ASP A 71 14.32 -2.01 -23.24
C ASP A 71 14.50 -1.19 -21.94
N ALA A 72 15.64 -0.52 -21.83
CA ALA A 72 15.93 0.39 -20.73
C ALA A 72 15.86 1.83 -21.24
N THR A 73 15.10 2.68 -20.56
CA THR A 73 15.12 4.12 -20.83
C THR A 73 15.79 4.86 -19.68
N CYS A 74 16.47 5.94 -19.99
CA CYS A 74 17.07 6.81 -19.00
C CYS A 74 16.00 7.37 -18.06
N GLY A 75 16.16 7.17 -16.74
CA GLY A 75 15.22 7.68 -15.74
C GLY A 75 15.14 9.21 -15.66
N SER A 76 16.13 9.91 -16.23
CA SER A 76 16.23 11.38 -16.22
C SER A 76 15.57 12.03 -17.44
N CYS A 77 15.94 11.58 -18.66
CA CYS A 77 15.49 12.18 -19.92
C CYS A 77 14.59 11.28 -20.79
N GLY A 78 14.53 9.98 -20.53
CA GLY A 78 13.76 9.02 -21.32
C GLY A 78 14.47 8.43 -22.54
N TYR A 79 15.73 8.79 -22.81
CA TYR A 79 16.53 8.23 -23.92
C TYR A 79 16.64 6.69 -23.84
N ASP A 80 16.58 6.00 -24.98
CA ASP A 80 16.77 4.55 -25.07
C ASP A 80 18.23 4.19 -24.79
N LEU A 81 18.47 3.43 -23.72
CA LEU A 81 19.80 3.05 -23.28
C LEU A 81 20.30 1.78 -23.95
N ARG A 82 19.51 1.13 -24.83
CA ARG A 82 19.91 -0.09 -25.52
C ARG A 82 21.21 0.13 -26.31
N GLY A 83 22.13 -0.80 -26.18
CA GLY A 83 23.46 -0.77 -26.80
C GLY A 83 24.46 0.16 -26.11
N LEU A 84 24.08 0.87 -25.03
CA LEU A 84 25.04 1.70 -24.28
C LEU A 84 25.74 0.90 -23.17
N PRO A 85 26.97 1.29 -22.77
CA PRO A 85 27.65 0.68 -21.63
C PRO A 85 26.87 0.92 -20.33
N ALA A 86 26.68 -0.12 -19.53
CA ALA A 86 25.91 -0.07 -18.29
C ALA A 86 26.54 0.85 -17.24
N HIS A 87 27.86 1.04 -17.34
CA HIS A 87 28.64 1.95 -16.51
C HIS A 87 28.85 3.33 -17.14
N GLY A 88 28.30 3.56 -18.33
CA GLY A 88 28.41 4.84 -19.05
C GLY A 88 27.45 5.91 -18.52
N ALA A 89 27.53 7.08 -19.17
CA ALA A 89 26.61 8.19 -18.99
C ALA A 89 25.61 8.23 -20.16
N CYS A 90 24.38 8.66 -19.88
CA CYS A 90 23.37 8.87 -20.91
C CYS A 90 23.82 10.02 -21.84
N PRO A 91 23.80 9.84 -23.18
CA PRO A 91 24.31 10.84 -24.11
C PRO A 91 23.49 12.14 -24.12
N GLU A 92 22.20 12.08 -23.78
CA GLU A 92 21.30 13.24 -23.78
C GLU A 92 21.43 14.14 -22.55
N CYS A 93 21.72 13.55 -21.38
CA CYS A 93 21.64 14.27 -20.11
C CYS A 93 22.80 14.03 -19.16
N ALA A 94 23.82 13.27 -19.60
CA ALA A 94 24.99 12.86 -18.84
C ALA A 94 24.69 12.08 -17.53
N SER A 95 23.44 11.76 -17.21
CA SER A 95 23.13 10.99 -16.00
C SER A 95 23.65 9.56 -16.12
N PRO A 96 24.20 8.96 -15.04
CA PRO A 96 24.71 7.59 -15.07
C PRO A 96 23.63 6.61 -15.52
N ILE A 97 24.01 5.65 -16.37
CA ILE A 97 23.08 4.67 -16.97
C ILE A 97 22.68 3.62 -15.93
N ARG A 98 23.64 3.16 -15.10
CA ARG A 98 23.45 2.09 -14.10
C ARG A 98 22.15 2.18 -13.25
N PRO A 99 21.77 3.33 -12.66
CA PRO A 99 20.52 3.45 -11.90
C PRO A 99 19.26 3.24 -12.74
N SER A 100 19.31 3.55 -14.04
CA SER A 100 18.20 3.34 -14.97
C SER A 100 18.04 1.86 -15.31
N ILE A 101 19.15 1.11 -15.41
CA ILE A 101 19.17 -0.33 -15.77
C ILE A 101 18.85 -1.23 -14.58
N LEU A 102 19.39 -0.91 -13.39
CA LEU A 102 19.04 -1.59 -12.13
C LEU A 102 17.56 -1.42 -11.77
N GLY A 103 16.87 -0.54 -12.52
CA GLY A 103 15.45 -0.33 -12.47
C GLY A 103 15.04 0.44 -11.23
N SER A 104 13.74 0.47 -11.00
CA SER A 104 13.09 1.13 -9.87
C SER A 104 13.54 0.70 -8.48
N ARG A 105 14.50 -0.19 -8.29
CA ARG A 105 14.66 -0.89 -7.01
C ARG A 105 14.99 0.08 -5.88
N LEU A 106 14.39 -0.14 -4.71
CA LEU A 106 14.63 0.71 -3.54
C LEU A 106 16.05 0.53 -2.97
N GLU A 107 16.72 -0.57 -3.29
CA GLU A 107 18.12 -0.84 -2.93
C GLU A 107 19.11 0.19 -3.49
N ALA A 108 18.77 0.82 -4.62
CA ALA A 108 19.57 1.87 -5.24
C ALA A 108 19.12 3.29 -4.84
N ALA A 109 18.06 3.43 -4.03
CA ALA A 109 17.58 4.73 -3.59
C ALA A 109 18.42 5.27 -2.43
N ALA A 110 18.41 6.60 -2.23
CA ALA A 110 19.11 7.23 -1.11
C ALA A 110 18.64 6.67 0.25
N PRO A 111 19.55 6.39 1.21
CA PRO A 111 19.20 5.77 2.50
C PRO A 111 18.26 6.65 3.34
N GLU A 112 18.35 7.97 3.22
CA GLU A 112 17.44 8.92 3.89
C GLU A 112 16.03 8.78 3.35
N TYR A 113 15.88 8.51 2.05
CA TYR A 113 14.57 8.29 1.43
C TYR A 113 13.94 6.99 1.92
N VAL A 114 14.69 5.88 1.94
CA VAL A 114 14.21 4.59 2.49
C VAL A 114 13.82 4.72 3.96
N THR A 115 14.58 5.50 4.74
CA THR A 115 14.26 5.78 6.14
C THR A 115 12.95 6.55 6.29
N LYS A 116 12.69 7.55 5.44
CA LYS A 116 11.41 8.29 5.43
C LYS A 116 10.23 7.36 5.11
N LEU A 117 10.38 6.49 4.11
CA LEU A 117 9.36 5.49 3.78
C LEU A 117 9.10 4.52 4.96
N ALA A 118 10.15 4.02 5.61
CA ALA A 118 10.04 3.10 6.73
C ALA A 118 9.33 3.74 7.94
N ARG A 119 9.65 5.01 8.25
CA ARG A 119 8.94 5.79 9.27
C ARG A 119 7.49 6.01 8.90
N GLY A 120 7.20 6.36 7.65
CA GLY A 120 5.83 6.51 7.14
C GLY A 120 5.01 5.23 7.32
N ALA A 121 5.54 4.08 6.88
CA ALA A 121 4.89 2.78 7.03
C ALA A 121 4.63 2.43 8.51
N MET A 122 5.59 2.71 9.40
CA MET A 122 5.42 2.49 10.84
C MET A 122 4.31 3.36 11.43
N LEU A 123 4.23 4.65 11.07
CA LEU A 123 3.17 5.53 11.54
C LEU A 123 1.79 5.08 11.03
N VAL A 124 1.68 4.66 9.77
CA VAL A 124 0.42 4.11 9.24
C VAL A 124 0.02 2.83 10.00
N SER A 125 0.97 1.95 10.33
CA SER A 125 0.69 0.78 11.17
C SER A 125 0.19 1.17 12.57
N ILE A 126 0.82 2.16 13.22
CA ILE A 126 0.38 2.66 14.53
C ILE A 126 -1.02 3.25 14.45
N ALA A 127 -1.30 4.09 13.45
CA ALA A 127 -2.63 4.66 13.23
C ALA A 127 -3.69 3.57 13.01
N SER A 128 -3.35 2.49 12.32
CA SER A 128 -4.27 1.35 12.10
C SER A 128 -4.59 0.62 13.40
N VAL A 129 -3.60 0.43 14.28
CA VAL A 129 -3.80 -0.17 15.61
C VAL A 129 -4.63 0.75 16.49
N LEU A 130 -4.35 2.05 16.51
CA LEU A 130 -5.15 3.03 17.25
C LEU A 130 -6.61 3.01 16.79
N ALA A 131 -6.85 3.09 15.47
CA ALA A 131 -8.19 3.00 14.91
C ALA A 131 -8.88 1.68 15.29
N PHE A 132 -8.17 0.56 15.26
CA PHE A 132 -8.71 -0.74 15.67
C PHE A 132 -9.11 -0.77 17.14
N VAL A 133 -8.33 -0.16 18.04
CA VAL A 133 -8.68 -0.05 19.46
C VAL A 133 -9.98 0.73 19.65
N PHE A 134 -10.16 1.86 18.97
CA PHE A 134 -11.38 2.66 19.09
C PHE A 134 -12.59 1.97 18.47
N VAL A 135 -12.46 1.38 17.28
CA VAL A 135 -13.53 0.57 16.65
C VAL A 135 -13.86 -0.65 17.52
N GLY A 136 -12.85 -1.31 18.07
CA GLY A 136 -13.01 -2.46 18.96
C GLY A 136 -13.71 -2.10 20.28
N ALA A 137 -13.41 -0.94 20.86
CA ALA A 137 -14.11 -0.44 22.05
C ALA A 137 -15.59 -0.18 21.76
N GLN A 138 -15.92 0.39 20.58
CA GLN A 138 -17.31 0.60 20.16
C GLN A 138 -18.04 -0.74 19.91
N LEU A 139 -17.36 -1.70 19.27
CA LEU A 139 -17.89 -3.05 19.09
C LEU A 139 -18.18 -3.73 20.43
N LEU A 140 -17.22 -3.68 21.36
CA LEU A 140 -17.37 -4.28 22.68
C LEU A 140 -18.52 -3.63 23.46
N HIS A 141 -18.62 -2.30 23.45
CA HIS A 141 -19.73 -1.58 24.07
C HIS A 141 -21.07 -2.03 23.49
N GLY A 142 -21.21 -2.05 22.15
CA GLY A 142 -22.44 -2.50 21.50
C GLY A 142 -22.79 -3.95 21.84
N VAL A 143 -21.81 -4.85 21.94
CA VAL A 143 -22.04 -6.23 22.37
C VAL A 143 -22.51 -6.31 23.83
N LEU A 144 -21.86 -5.57 24.74
CA LEU A 144 -22.24 -5.57 26.16
C LEU A 144 -23.65 -4.98 26.38
N GLU A 145 -24.00 -3.94 25.64
CA GLU A 145 -25.34 -3.34 25.64
C GLU A 145 -26.39 -4.33 25.08
N LEU A 146 -26.06 -5.06 24.00
CA LEU A 146 -26.96 -6.06 23.41
C LEU A 146 -27.35 -7.17 24.40
N PHE A 147 -26.41 -7.57 25.27
CA PHE A 147 -26.64 -8.58 26.30
C PHE A 147 -27.15 -8.00 27.63
N GLY A 148 -27.38 -6.68 27.72
CA GLY A 148 -27.82 -6.02 28.95
C GLY A 148 -26.80 -6.07 30.09
N LEU A 149 -25.52 -6.31 29.77
CA LEU A 149 -24.44 -6.41 30.76
C LEU A 149 -23.94 -5.05 31.24
N VAL A 150 -24.10 -4.02 30.39
CA VAL A 150 -23.73 -2.62 30.69
C VAL A 150 -24.81 -1.70 30.14
N SER A 151 -25.22 -0.71 30.93
CA SER A 151 -25.99 0.44 30.46
C SER A 151 -25.30 1.69 31.00
N LEU A 152 -24.62 2.43 30.12
CA LEU A 152 -23.85 3.62 30.50
C LEU A 152 -24.75 4.86 30.76
N GLY A 153 -26.07 4.73 30.58
CA GLY A 153 -26.98 5.88 30.50
C GLY A 153 -26.57 6.84 29.39
N ALA A 154 -27.31 7.94 29.22
CA ALA A 154 -27.00 8.94 28.19
C ALA A 154 -25.62 9.59 28.42
N ALA A 155 -25.33 9.97 29.67
CA ALA A 155 -24.08 10.64 30.02
C ALA A 155 -22.85 9.76 29.75
N GLY A 156 -22.89 8.47 30.08
CA GLY A 156 -21.76 7.57 29.83
C GLY A 156 -21.60 7.24 28.34
N SER A 157 -22.68 7.15 27.57
CA SER A 157 -22.58 7.01 26.10
C SER A 157 -21.96 8.25 25.45
N ASP A 158 -22.27 9.45 25.95
CA ASP A 158 -21.69 10.70 25.45
C ASP A 158 -20.19 10.80 25.75
N VAL A 159 -19.78 10.39 26.95
CA VAL A 159 -18.35 10.33 27.31
C VAL A 159 -17.61 9.34 26.42
N LEU A 160 -18.15 8.13 26.21
CA LEU A 160 -17.53 7.12 25.34
C LEU A 160 -17.43 7.61 23.89
N ALA A 161 -18.47 8.27 23.39
CA ALA A 161 -18.48 8.90 22.07
C ALA A 161 -17.40 9.98 21.95
N GLY A 162 -17.27 10.87 22.96
CA GLY A 162 -16.25 11.91 22.98
C GLY A 162 -14.83 11.35 23.01
N VAL A 163 -14.58 10.30 23.80
CA VAL A 163 -13.29 9.60 23.84
C VAL A 163 -12.98 8.95 22.49
N ALA A 164 -13.96 8.25 21.89
CA ALA A 164 -13.78 7.62 20.58
C ALA A 164 -13.54 8.64 19.47
N ALA A 165 -14.24 9.78 19.48
CA ALA A 165 -14.06 10.88 18.53
C ALA A 165 -12.65 11.47 18.64
N THR A 166 -12.21 11.79 19.87
CA THR A 166 -10.87 12.32 20.14
C THR A 166 -9.78 11.34 19.71
N GLY A 167 -9.95 10.07 20.08
CA GLY A 167 -9.06 9.00 19.68
C GLY A 167 -8.95 8.82 18.17
N SER A 168 -10.08 8.92 17.47
CA SER A 168 -10.14 8.83 16.01
C SER A 168 -9.44 10.01 15.33
N LEU A 169 -9.54 11.22 15.90
CA LEU A 169 -8.80 12.40 15.42
C LEU A 169 -7.28 12.23 15.58
N VAL A 170 -6.83 11.69 16.72
CA VAL A 170 -5.41 11.36 16.94
C VAL A 170 -4.95 10.30 15.92
N ALA A 171 -5.71 9.23 15.74
CA ALA A 171 -5.41 8.19 14.77
C ALA A 171 -5.33 8.76 13.33
N LEU A 172 -6.26 9.65 12.96
CA LEU A 172 -6.25 10.35 11.68
C LEU A 172 -5.00 11.23 11.52
N GLY A 173 -4.62 12.00 12.55
CA GLY A 173 -3.40 12.81 12.51
C GLY A 173 -2.15 11.96 12.24
N VAL A 174 -1.99 10.85 12.96
CA VAL A 174 -0.88 9.90 12.77
C VAL A 174 -0.94 9.26 11.38
N TYR A 175 -2.14 8.90 10.91
CA TYR A 175 -2.37 8.35 9.57
C TYR A 175 -1.92 9.31 8.47
N LEU A 176 -2.29 10.59 8.58
CA LEU A 176 -1.95 11.64 7.61
C LEU A 176 -0.44 11.83 7.51
N VAL A 177 0.24 11.97 8.65
CA VAL A 177 1.71 12.11 8.68
C VAL A 177 2.37 10.85 8.09
N GLY A 178 1.87 9.68 8.46
CA GLY A 178 2.37 8.40 7.95
C GLY A 178 2.29 8.30 6.44
N TRP A 179 1.12 8.59 5.85
CA TRP A 179 0.95 8.58 4.39
C TRP A 179 1.67 9.71 3.68
N TRP A 180 1.80 10.87 4.30
CA TRP A 180 2.56 11.97 3.73
C TRP A 180 4.04 11.58 3.55
N LEU A 181 4.62 10.94 4.57
CA LEU A 181 5.99 10.41 4.56
C LEU A 181 6.14 9.24 3.59
N LEU A 182 5.18 8.30 3.60
CA LEU A 182 5.20 7.12 2.73
C LEU A 182 5.07 7.50 1.24
N THR A 183 4.52 8.68 0.96
CA THR A 183 4.37 9.20 -0.40
C THR A 183 5.37 10.30 -0.74
N VAL A 184 6.48 10.46 -0.01
CA VAL A 184 7.55 11.40 -0.38
C VAL A 184 8.12 11.07 -1.77
N LYS A 185 8.53 12.10 -2.52
CA LYS A 185 9.19 11.90 -3.82
C LYS A 185 10.61 11.38 -3.62
N ASP A 186 10.97 10.36 -4.38
CA ASP A 186 12.35 9.88 -4.48
C ASP A 186 13.20 10.96 -5.18
N PRO A 187 14.24 11.52 -4.52
CA PRO A 187 15.01 12.64 -5.05
C PRO A 187 15.82 12.27 -6.30
N VAL A 188 16.23 11.01 -6.43
CA VAL A 188 17.07 10.53 -7.54
C VAL A 188 16.21 10.29 -8.78
N ARG A 189 14.93 9.97 -8.60
CA ARG A 189 14.00 9.73 -9.71
C ARG A 189 13.46 11.05 -10.25
N GLY A 190 13.72 11.28 -11.53
CA GLY A 190 13.11 12.32 -12.33
C GLY A 190 11.59 12.18 -12.45
N LYS A 191 11.01 12.69 -13.54
CA LYS A 191 9.55 12.74 -13.76
C LYS A 191 8.96 11.38 -14.20
N ALA A 192 9.15 10.31 -13.42
CA ALA A 192 8.49 9.03 -13.71
C ALA A 192 6.96 9.19 -13.58
N MET A 193 6.28 9.37 -14.72
CA MET A 193 4.90 9.88 -14.80
C MET A 193 3.88 9.06 -14.00
N VAL A 194 4.04 7.73 -13.98
CA VAL A 194 3.06 6.81 -13.35
C VAL A 194 3.10 6.91 -11.82
N ALA A 195 4.29 6.85 -11.22
CA ALA A 195 4.44 6.93 -9.76
C ALA A 195 4.03 8.31 -9.22
N ASP A 196 4.32 9.37 -9.97
CA ASP A 196 3.92 10.74 -9.62
C ASP A 196 2.39 10.94 -9.67
N ARG A 197 1.69 10.28 -10.59
CA ARG A 197 0.21 10.33 -10.65
C ARG A 197 -0.41 9.60 -9.46
N ALA A 198 0.08 8.41 -9.13
CA ALA A 198 -0.39 7.64 -7.98
C ALA A 198 -0.16 8.38 -6.65
N ARG A 199 1.02 9.00 -6.47
CA ARG A 199 1.31 9.85 -5.31
C ARG A 199 0.30 11.00 -5.19
N ARG A 200 0.12 11.78 -6.26
CA ARG A 200 -0.79 12.94 -6.26
C ARG A 200 -2.21 12.52 -5.94
N SER A 201 -2.66 11.40 -6.52
CA SER A 201 -3.98 10.86 -6.24
C SER A 201 -4.15 10.42 -4.79
N CYS A 202 -3.14 9.80 -4.17
CA CYS A 202 -3.18 9.44 -2.75
C CYS A 202 -3.22 10.69 -1.86
N ARG A 203 -2.39 11.70 -2.14
CA ARG A 203 -2.40 12.96 -1.38
C ARG A 203 -3.70 13.73 -1.50
N PHE A 204 -4.31 13.74 -2.68
CA PHE A 204 -5.63 14.33 -2.87
C PHE A 204 -6.69 13.66 -1.96
N GLY A 205 -6.69 12.34 -1.88
CA GLY A 205 -7.59 11.61 -0.98
C GLY A 205 -7.34 11.89 0.51
N LEU A 206 -6.06 12.08 0.92
CA LEU A 206 -5.72 12.51 2.28
C LEU A 206 -6.28 13.91 2.61
N VAL A 207 -6.14 14.86 1.67
CA VAL A 207 -6.68 16.22 1.85
C VAL A 207 -8.20 16.18 1.93
N LEU A 208 -8.86 15.42 1.05
CA LEU A 208 -10.30 15.23 1.10
C LEU A 208 -10.74 14.65 2.45
N MET A 209 -10.00 13.67 2.98
CA MET A 209 -10.23 13.11 4.31
C MET A 209 -10.15 14.15 5.43
N VAL A 210 -9.12 15.01 5.42
CA VAL A 210 -8.97 16.10 6.41
C VAL A 210 -10.14 17.07 6.37
N LEU A 211 -10.70 17.34 5.20
CA LEU A 211 -11.80 18.30 5.04
C LEU A 211 -13.14 17.69 5.47
N VAL A 212 -13.37 16.41 5.17
CA VAL A 212 -14.67 15.77 5.35
C VAL A 212 -14.82 15.15 6.75
N PHE A 213 -13.74 14.62 7.34
CA PHE A 213 -13.80 13.94 8.64
C PHE A 213 -14.27 14.85 9.81
N PRO A 214 -13.83 16.12 9.92
CA PRO A 214 -14.34 17.02 10.95
C PRO A 214 -15.85 17.27 10.84
N LEU A 215 -16.41 17.32 9.63
CA LEU A 215 -17.85 17.48 9.42
C LEU A 215 -18.62 16.31 10.02
N LEU A 216 -18.08 15.08 9.92
CA LEU A 216 -18.66 13.91 10.57
C LEU A 216 -18.64 14.03 12.10
N ILE A 217 -17.50 14.45 12.67
CA ILE A 217 -17.37 14.63 14.13
C ILE A 217 -18.31 15.72 14.64
N ILE A 218 -18.38 16.87 13.97
CA ILE A 218 -19.31 17.95 14.31
C ILE A 218 -20.75 17.46 14.25
N SER A 219 -21.10 16.69 13.22
CA SER A 219 -22.44 16.11 13.08
C SER A 219 -22.77 15.14 14.21
N MET A 220 -21.80 14.32 14.62
CA MET A 220 -21.94 13.36 15.73
C MET A 220 -22.07 14.06 17.09
N LEU A 221 -21.35 15.16 17.32
CA LEU A 221 -21.45 15.96 18.53
C LEU A 221 -22.75 16.80 18.58
N ALA A 222 -23.21 17.28 17.42
CA ALA A 222 -24.47 18.01 17.32
C ALA A 222 -25.68 17.09 17.58
N SER A 223 -25.59 15.81 17.19
CA SER A 223 -26.67 14.84 17.42
C SER A 223 -26.76 14.35 18.87
N SER A 224 -25.68 14.39 19.65
CA SER A 224 -25.70 14.04 21.07
C SER A 224 -26.26 15.16 21.97
N GLY A 225 -26.08 16.43 21.59
CA GLY A 225 -26.37 17.59 22.45
C GLY A 225 -27.83 18.08 22.55
N GLY A 226 -28.79 17.55 21.79
CA GLY A 226 -30.15 18.12 21.81
C GLY A 226 -31.19 17.31 21.06
N ARG A 227 -31.88 16.41 21.77
CA ARG A 227 -33.13 15.82 21.30
C ARG A 227 -34.16 16.97 21.24
N PHE A 228 -34.64 17.31 20.03
CA PHE A 228 -35.79 18.20 19.76
C PHE A 228 -35.59 19.74 19.70
N ALA A 229 -34.45 20.26 19.25
CA ALA A 229 -34.41 21.67 18.80
C ALA A 229 -34.96 21.82 17.36
N PRO A 230 -35.64 22.93 16.99
CA PRO A 230 -36.19 23.19 15.65
C PRO A 230 -35.19 23.13 14.48
N GLY A 231 -33.88 23.03 14.75
CA GLY A 231 -32.83 22.82 13.75
C GLY A 231 -32.50 21.35 13.43
N SER A 232 -33.14 20.39 14.11
CA SER A 232 -32.77 18.96 14.05
C SER A 232 -32.81 18.36 12.64
N MET A 233 -33.72 18.81 11.77
CA MET A 233 -33.78 18.37 10.38
C MET A 233 -32.55 18.82 9.57
N VAL A 234 -32.12 20.07 9.72
CA VAL A 234 -30.94 20.60 9.01
C VAL A 234 -29.68 19.85 9.47
N PHE A 235 -29.55 19.61 10.78
CA PHE A 235 -28.46 18.80 11.32
C PHE A 235 -28.54 17.33 10.86
N GLY A 236 -29.74 16.75 10.77
CA GLY A 236 -29.95 15.39 10.28
C GLY A 236 -29.51 15.21 8.83
N PHE A 237 -29.93 16.11 7.94
CA PHE A 237 -29.49 16.09 6.53
C PHE A 237 -27.99 16.35 6.39
N GLY A 238 -27.44 17.30 7.16
CA GLY A 238 -26.01 17.56 7.20
C GLY A 238 -25.20 16.34 7.67
N ALA A 239 -25.66 15.65 8.72
CA ALA A 239 -25.04 14.45 9.25
C ALA A 239 -25.06 13.30 8.22
N LEU A 240 -26.20 13.08 7.56
CA LEU A 240 -26.34 12.08 6.51
C LEU A 240 -25.38 12.36 5.36
N PHE A 241 -25.39 13.60 4.85
CA PHE A 241 -24.54 14.01 3.75
C PHE A 241 -23.05 13.91 4.10
N GLY A 242 -22.66 14.39 5.29
CA GLY A 242 -21.30 14.27 5.81
C GLY A 242 -20.85 12.82 5.97
N SER A 243 -21.75 11.93 6.42
CA SER A 243 -21.47 10.50 6.56
C SER A 243 -21.23 9.84 5.19
N VAL A 244 -22.08 10.13 4.20
CA VAL A 244 -21.93 9.63 2.83
C VAL A 244 -20.62 10.12 2.20
N LEU A 245 -20.30 11.42 2.34
CA LEU A 245 -19.05 11.96 1.83
C LEU A 245 -17.83 11.34 2.52
N THR A 246 -17.89 11.15 3.84
CA THR A 246 -16.79 10.52 4.60
C THR A 246 -16.60 9.08 4.14
N PHE A 247 -17.69 8.35 3.96
CA PHE A 247 -17.69 6.97 3.51
C PHE A 247 -17.05 6.84 2.11
N ILE A 248 -17.51 7.64 1.15
CA ILE A 248 -16.94 7.68 -0.20
C ILE A 248 -15.46 8.08 -0.16
N GLY A 249 -15.12 9.12 0.59
CA GLY A 249 -13.74 9.57 0.77
C GLY A 249 -12.84 8.48 1.35
N THR A 250 -13.35 7.68 2.29
CA THR A 250 -12.64 6.54 2.91
C THR A 250 -12.35 5.45 1.91
N ILE A 251 -13.35 5.06 1.14
CA ILE A 251 -13.20 4.04 0.09
C ILE A 251 -12.19 4.51 -0.94
N LEU A 252 -12.34 5.74 -1.46
CA LEU A 252 -11.43 6.29 -2.46
C LEU A 252 -10.00 6.37 -1.91
N GLN A 253 -9.81 6.93 -0.72
CA GLN A 253 -8.49 7.04 -0.11
C GLN A 253 -7.84 5.67 0.10
N TYR A 254 -8.61 4.68 0.56
CA TYR A 254 -8.11 3.33 0.73
C TYR A 254 -7.70 2.69 -0.60
N VAL A 255 -8.54 2.75 -1.64
CA VAL A 255 -8.22 2.19 -2.96
C VAL A 255 -6.94 2.84 -3.51
N ARG A 256 -6.84 4.19 -3.45
CA ARG A 256 -5.64 4.91 -3.91
C ARG A 256 -4.39 4.55 -3.11
N SER A 257 -4.53 4.33 -1.81
CA SER A 257 -3.45 3.87 -0.92
C SER A 257 -2.97 2.47 -1.32
N MET A 258 -3.89 1.54 -1.60
CA MET A 258 -3.54 0.19 -2.05
C MET A 258 -2.88 0.20 -3.42
N THR A 259 -3.40 0.96 -4.38
CA THR A 259 -2.75 1.13 -5.69
C THR A 259 -1.34 1.69 -5.55
N TYR A 260 -1.13 2.67 -4.67
CA TYR A 260 0.19 3.22 -4.41
C TYR A 260 1.14 2.16 -3.83
N VAL A 261 0.67 1.36 -2.86
CA VAL A 261 1.48 0.27 -2.27
C VAL A 261 1.78 -0.82 -3.30
N GLY A 262 0.82 -1.18 -4.15
CA GLY A 262 1.01 -2.10 -5.27
C GLY A 262 2.11 -1.61 -6.21
N LEU A 263 2.05 -0.35 -6.64
CA LEU A 263 3.08 0.26 -7.47
C LEU A 263 4.43 0.36 -6.76
N MET A 264 4.45 0.80 -5.51
CA MET A 264 5.68 0.86 -4.71
C MET A 264 6.29 -0.53 -4.54
N SER A 265 5.47 -1.57 -4.43
CA SER A 265 5.95 -2.93 -4.20
C SER A 265 6.64 -3.57 -5.39
N THR A 266 6.45 -3.04 -6.61
CA THR A 266 7.28 -3.39 -7.77
C THR A 266 8.75 -3.02 -7.58
N ARG A 267 9.05 -2.15 -6.60
CA ARG A 267 10.41 -1.74 -6.24
C ARG A 267 11.05 -2.66 -5.19
N PHE A 268 10.29 -3.58 -4.60
CA PHE A 268 10.81 -4.61 -3.70
C PHE A 268 10.95 -5.94 -4.46
N SER A 269 11.87 -6.79 -4.03
CA SER A 269 12.04 -8.16 -4.55
C SER A 269 10.94 -9.15 -4.08
N ARG A 270 9.76 -8.66 -3.68
CA ARG A 270 8.67 -9.46 -3.08
C ARG A 270 7.36 -9.34 -3.87
N PRO A 271 7.12 -10.19 -4.88
CA PRO A 271 5.90 -10.12 -5.71
C PRO A 271 4.61 -10.36 -4.92
N ARG A 272 4.69 -11.03 -3.76
CA ARG A 272 3.53 -11.29 -2.89
C ARG A 272 2.89 -10.03 -2.33
N VAL A 273 3.68 -9.00 -2.00
CA VAL A 273 3.16 -7.74 -1.45
C VAL A 273 2.29 -7.03 -2.48
N ARG A 274 2.70 -7.06 -3.75
CA ARG A 274 1.92 -6.51 -4.87
C ARG A 274 0.59 -7.23 -5.03
N ALA A 275 0.64 -8.55 -5.17
CA ALA A 275 -0.58 -9.35 -5.34
C ALA A 275 -1.56 -9.14 -4.18
N TYR A 276 -1.05 -9.05 -2.94
CA TYR A 276 -1.87 -8.78 -1.77
C TYR A 276 -2.46 -7.36 -1.81
N ALA A 277 -1.68 -6.33 -2.13
CA ALA A 277 -2.18 -4.95 -2.26
C ALA A 277 -3.25 -4.83 -3.36
N ASP A 278 -3.06 -5.48 -4.51
CA ASP A 278 -4.00 -5.49 -5.62
C ASP A 278 -5.32 -6.18 -5.23
N SER A 279 -5.27 -7.31 -4.51
CA SER A 279 -6.46 -7.96 -3.95
C SER A 279 -7.14 -7.10 -2.88
N MET A 280 -6.35 -6.49 -1.99
CA MET A 280 -6.86 -5.65 -0.91
C MET A 280 -7.59 -4.42 -1.42
N ALA A 281 -7.18 -3.84 -2.56
CA ALA A 281 -7.82 -2.69 -3.18
C ALA A 281 -9.32 -2.92 -3.46
N TRP A 282 -9.73 -4.16 -3.72
CA TRP A 282 -11.12 -4.52 -3.99
C TRP A 282 -11.82 -5.14 -2.80
N ILE A 283 -11.17 -6.07 -2.10
CA ILE A 283 -11.79 -6.79 -0.98
C ILE A 283 -12.15 -5.83 0.16
N GLY A 284 -11.26 -4.88 0.50
CA GLY A 284 -11.49 -3.95 1.61
C GLY A 284 -12.78 -3.13 1.46
N PRO A 285 -12.96 -2.36 0.37
CA PRO A 285 -14.18 -1.60 0.14
C PRO A 285 -15.43 -2.48 0.08
N LEU A 286 -15.36 -3.64 -0.56
CA LEU A 286 -16.51 -4.55 -0.63
C LEU A 286 -16.95 -5.03 0.76
N THR A 287 -16.00 -5.39 1.63
CA THR A 287 -16.32 -5.79 3.00
C THR A 287 -16.99 -4.65 3.79
N VAL A 288 -16.49 -3.42 3.65
CA VAL A 288 -17.08 -2.24 4.32
C VAL A 288 -18.46 -1.91 3.77
N ILE A 289 -18.63 -1.90 2.45
CA ILE A 289 -19.93 -1.64 1.80
C ILE A 289 -20.95 -2.69 2.22
N PHE A 290 -20.59 -3.97 2.17
CA PHE A 290 -21.50 -5.07 2.50
C PHE A 290 -21.96 -5.02 3.96
N THR A 291 -21.04 -4.84 4.90
CA THR A 291 -21.38 -4.75 6.33
C THR A 291 -22.18 -3.49 6.66
N SER A 292 -21.87 -2.36 6.03
CA SER A 292 -22.63 -1.11 6.19
C SER A 292 -24.06 -1.23 5.63
N LEU A 293 -24.22 -1.91 4.49
CA LEU A 293 -25.53 -2.15 3.88
C LEU A 293 -26.41 -3.05 4.77
N ILE A 294 -25.85 -4.14 5.30
CA ILE A 294 -26.58 -5.03 6.23
C ILE A 294 -26.98 -4.25 7.48
N ALA A 295 -26.07 -3.47 8.06
CA ALA A 295 -26.36 -2.63 9.21
C ALA A 295 -27.52 -1.65 8.92
N ALA A 296 -27.51 -1.00 7.76
CA ALA A 296 -28.58 -0.08 7.36
C ALA A 296 -29.93 -0.79 7.17
N ILE A 297 -29.95 -1.99 6.58
CA ILE A 297 -31.18 -2.79 6.43
C ILE A 297 -31.72 -3.18 7.80
N MET A 298 -30.85 -3.65 8.70
CA MET A 298 -31.25 -4.04 10.06
C MET A 298 -31.71 -2.86 10.90
N ALA A 299 -31.16 -1.66 10.71
CA ALA A 299 -31.62 -0.46 11.41
C ALA A 299 -33.03 -0.01 10.98
N ASN A 300 -33.47 -0.38 9.77
CA ASN A 300 -34.75 0.05 9.19
C ASN A 300 -35.86 -1.02 9.26
N SER A 301 -35.57 -2.25 9.70
CA SER A 301 -36.60 -3.29 9.80
C SER A 301 -37.49 -3.09 11.03
N ALA A 302 -38.78 -3.46 10.92
CA ALA A 302 -39.69 -3.45 12.06
C ALA A 302 -39.21 -4.46 13.12
N GLY A 303 -38.69 -3.94 14.25
CA GLY A 303 -38.04 -4.74 15.30
C GLY A 303 -36.51 -4.81 15.21
N GLY A 304 -35.90 -4.06 14.28
CA GLY A 304 -34.46 -3.92 14.17
C GLY A 304 -33.84 -3.26 15.40
N SER A 305 -32.89 -3.94 16.04
CA SER A 305 -32.10 -3.34 17.12
C SER A 305 -30.97 -2.48 16.55
N LEU A 306 -30.99 -1.18 16.86
CA LEU A 306 -29.91 -0.24 16.51
C LEU A 306 -28.54 -0.72 17.04
N VAL A 307 -28.53 -1.43 18.17
CA VAL A 307 -27.32 -2.03 18.75
C VAL A 307 -26.76 -3.11 17.83
N VAL A 308 -27.62 -4.02 17.33
CA VAL A 308 -27.21 -5.06 16.39
C VAL A 308 -26.68 -4.46 15.09
N ALA A 309 -27.38 -3.45 14.55
CA ALA A 309 -26.92 -2.72 13.36
C ALA A 309 -25.54 -2.08 13.58
N THR A 310 -25.32 -1.48 14.74
CA THR A 310 -24.03 -0.86 15.11
C THR A 310 -22.91 -1.89 15.18
N VAL A 311 -23.15 -3.05 15.81
CA VAL A 311 -22.16 -4.14 15.88
C VAL A 311 -21.79 -4.63 14.48
N ILE A 312 -22.79 -4.93 13.64
CA ILE A 312 -22.55 -5.42 12.27
C ILE A 312 -21.81 -4.39 11.42
N GLY A 313 -22.20 -3.12 11.50
CA GLY A 313 -21.59 -2.03 10.73
C GLY A 313 -20.11 -1.84 11.03
N ASN A 314 -19.66 -2.17 12.24
CA ASN A 314 -18.26 -2.04 12.65
C ASN A 314 -17.40 -3.28 12.34
N LEU A 315 -17.99 -4.43 12.02
CA LEU A 315 -17.22 -5.64 11.66
C LEU A 315 -16.39 -5.46 10.39
N GLY A 316 -16.93 -4.79 9.37
CA GLY A 316 -16.23 -4.55 8.12
C GLY A 316 -14.99 -3.66 8.28
N PRO A 317 -15.14 -2.46 8.87
CA PRO A 317 -14.00 -1.61 9.21
C PRO A 317 -12.95 -2.31 10.06
N ALA A 318 -13.35 -3.10 11.07
CA ALA A 318 -12.41 -3.86 11.90
C ALA A 318 -11.61 -4.90 11.08
N ALA A 319 -12.29 -5.70 10.24
CA ALA A 319 -11.64 -6.66 9.37
C ALA A 319 -10.67 -5.98 8.38
N MET A 320 -11.11 -4.87 7.78
CA MET A 320 -10.31 -4.05 6.88
C MET A 320 -9.04 -3.51 7.57
N LEU A 321 -9.15 -3.01 8.80
CA LEU A 321 -8.01 -2.51 9.59
C LEU A 321 -6.99 -3.60 9.88
N VAL A 322 -7.43 -4.81 10.21
CA VAL A 322 -6.53 -5.97 10.44
C VAL A 322 -5.78 -6.34 9.17
N MET A 323 -6.49 -6.44 8.04
CA MET A 323 -5.89 -6.77 6.74
C MET A 323 -4.89 -5.69 6.29
N TYR A 324 -5.25 -4.43 6.50
CA TYR A 324 -4.42 -3.28 6.20
C TYR A 324 -3.16 -3.21 7.08
N TRP A 325 -3.31 -3.43 8.39
CA TRP A 325 -2.18 -3.53 9.32
C TRP A 325 -1.21 -4.63 8.90
N HIS A 326 -1.73 -5.81 8.53
CA HIS A 326 -0.92 -6.92 8.04
C HIS A 326 -0.12 -6.57 6.78
N LEU A 327 -0.74 -5.91 5.80
CA LEU A 327 -0.05 -5.44 4.60
C LEU A 327 1.07 -4.42 4.95
N MET A 328 0.78 -3.45 5.81
CA MET A 328 1.76 -2.44 6.22
C MET A 328 2.95 -3.07 6.97
N GLU A 329 2.71 -4.12 7.76
CA GLU A 329 3.77 -4.88 8.40
C GLU A 329 4.67 -5.59 7.38
N GLN A 330 4.10 -6.15 6.31
CA GLN A 330 4.90 -6.73 5.21
C GLN A 330 5.75 -5.66 4.49
N VAL A 331 5.18 -4.48 4.22
CA VAL A 331 5.91 -3.35 3.63
C VAL A 331 7.04 -2.90 4.55
N ARG A 332 6.79 -2.79 5.86
CA ARG A 332 7.80 -2.41 6.87
C ARG A 332 8.96 -3.40 6.90
N ARG A 333 8.68 -4.71 6.86
CA ARG A 333 9.72 -5.75 6.80
C ARG A 333 10.54 -5.64 5.51
N ALA A 334 9.90 -5.44 4.36
CA ALA A 334 10.59 -5.25 3.09
C ALA A 334 11.52 -4.02 3.11
N LEU A 335 11.08 -2.91 3.69
CA LEU A 335 11.90 -1.70 3.82
C LEU A 335 13.10 -1.90 4.75
N ARG A 336 12.94 -2.68 5.84
CA ARG A 336 14.06 -3.04 6.74
C ARG A 336 15.10 -3.89 6.03
N GLU A 337 14.67 -4.85 5.21
CA GLU A 337 15.57 -5.70 4.43
C GLU A 337 16.37 -4.90 3.40
N VAL A 338 15.71 -3.97 2.70
CA VAL A 338 16.38 -3.05 1.78
C VAL A 338 17.43 -2.22 2.52
N ARG A 339 17.09 -1.67 3.69
CA ARG A 339 18.01 -0.89 4.50
C ARG A 339 19.21 -1.73 4.97
N ALA A 340 18.98 -2.93 5.47
CA ALA A 340 20.05 -3.83 5.89
C ALA A 340 20.98 -4.19 4.72
N ALA A 341 20.43 -4.38 3.51
CA ALA A 341 21.21 -4.62 2.30
C ALA A 341 22.04 -3.39 1.88
N GLN A 342 21.55 -2.17 2.13
CA GLN A 342 22.30 -0.93 1.89
C GLN A 342 23.44 -0.77 2.88
N GLU A 343 23.21 -1.05 4.16
CA GLU A 343 24.22 -0.98 5.23
C GLU A 343 25.32 -2.04 5.06
N ALA A 344 24.98 -3.21 4.50
CA ALA A 344 25.96 -4.28 4.22
C ALA A 344 26.84 -4.03 2.98
N ARG A 345 26.50 -3.04 2.13
CA ARG A 345 27.34 -2.71 0.97
C ARG A 345 28.60 -1.99 1.47
N PRO A 346 29.80 -2.43 1.08
CA PRO A 346 31.03 -1.72 1.42
C PRO A 346 30.91 -0.28 0.94
N ALA A 347 31.32 0.67 1.78
CA ALA A 347 31.30 2.08 1.44
C ALA A 347 32.02 2.27 0.09
N GLN A 348 31.33 2.85 -0.90
CA GLN A 348 31.98 3.21 -2.14
C GLN A 348 33.12 4.19 -1.80
N PRO A 349 34.35 3.96 -2.32
CA PRO A 349 35.45 4.85 -2.06
C PRO A 349 35.08 6.29 -2.46
N PRO A 350 35.38 7.30 -1.63
CA PRO A 350 35.07 8.69 -1.94
C PRO A 350 35.79 9.07 -3.25
N GLY A 351 35.01 9.41 -4.29
CA GLY A 351 35.54 9.76 -5.62
C GLY A 351 34.85 9.09 -6.81
N VAL A 352 33.97 8.12 -6.58
CA VAL A 352 33.10 7.53 -7.62
C VAL A 352 31.68 8.05 -7.43
N GLN A 353 31.41 9.30 -7.83
CA GLN A 353 30.05 9.86 -7.88
C GLN A 353 29.61 10.13 -9.31
#